data_AF-A0AA88RTX9-F1
#
_entry.id   AF-A0AA88RTX9-F1
#
_cell.length_a   1.000
_cell.length_b   1.000
_cell.length_c   1.000
_cell.angle_alpha   90.00
_cell.angle_beta   90.00
_cell.angle_gamma   90.00
#
_symmetry.space_group_name_H-M   'P 1'
#
loop_
_entity.id
_entity.type
_entity.pdbx_description
1 polymer ?
#
loop_
_entity_poly.entity_id
_entity_poly.type
_entity_poly.pdbx_seq_one_letter_code
_entity_poly.pdbx_strand_id
1 'polypeptide(L)'
;MAELGGRPTQEPPPPTTTTSTNGDTPNFLPITDPSTTPTRIPTNKKLSLLPLIFLIYFEVAGGPYGEEPAGGPLLAILGFLVFPFIWSVPEVLITAELSIAFPGNGGFVIWAHRAFGPFFGSLLGTWKFLSWVINIASFPVLCIDYLEKLFPVFASGLPRKLAILISTLFSSFVNYTGLAIVGYPAVGLGVVSLLPFIIMSLTAKKDWNLFFNTLFLNLNFWDNVSTLAGEIEKPQKTFPTALFSALILTCFAYILPLLAVTGAVSVDQSEWESGFMANAAQMISGQWLKIWIEIGAVLSAIGLFEAGLSSCSYQLLGMGDKGFLPKFFASRSKWFNTPWVGILLSTHDFH
;
A
#
# COMPACT_ATOMS: atom_id res chain seq x y z
N MET A 1 81.86 -46.64 -22.46
CA MET A 1 80.96 -46.22 -21.36
C MET A 1 79.87 -45.36 -21.96
N ALA A 2 78.58 -45.61 -21.78
CA ALA A 2 77.86 -46.85 -21.48
C ALA A 2 76.40 -46.63 -21.98
N GLU A 3 75.75 -47.66 -22.52
CA GLU A 3 74.33 -47.57 -22.91
C GLU A 3 73.41 -47.71 -21.69
N LEU A 4 72.19 -47.17 -21.82
CA LEU A 4 70.90 -47.51 -21.20
C LEU A 4 69.92 -46.42 -21.66
N GLY A 5 68.71 -46.66 -22.17
CA GLY A 5 67.89 -47.87 -22.26
C GLY A 5 66.42 -47.41 -22.12
N GLY A 6 65.67 -47.33 -23.22
CA GLY A 6 64.41 -46.58 -23.28
C GLY A 6 63.17 -47.28 -22.72
N ARG A 7 62.10 -46.49 -22.48
CA ARG A 7 60.70 -46.95 -22.38
C ARG A 7 59.78 -45.94 -23.09
N PRO A 8 58.75 -46.40 -23.84
CA PRO A 8 57.80 -45.52 -24.51
C PRO A 8 56.61 -45.13 -23.60
N THR A 9 56.11 -43.91 -23.77
CA THR A 9 54.78 -43.49 -23.28
C THR A 9 53.80 -43.40 -24.45
N GLN A 10 52.62 -44.00 -24.28
CA GLN A 10 51.59 -44.13 -25.33
C GLN A 10 50.84 -42.81 -25.56
N GLU A 11 50.53 -42.51 -26.82
CA GLU A 11 49.55 -41.48 -27.20
C GLU A 11 48.10 -41.98 -27.01
N PRO A 12 47.14 -41.11 -26.65
CA PRO A 12 45.72 -41.44 -26.63
C PRO A 12 45.12 -41.47 -28.06
N PRO A 13 44.12 -42.34 -28.34
CA PRO A 13 43.52 -42.48 -29.67
C PRO A 13 42.57 -41.32 -30.05
N PRO A 14 42.32 -41.11 -31.36
CA PRO A 14 41.47 -40.03 -31.88
C PRO A 14 39.97 -40.23 -31.59
N PRO A 15 39.14 -39.16 -31.68
CA PRO A 15 37.73 -39.19 -31.27
C PRO A 15 36.83 -39.98 -32.23
N THR A 16 36.08 -40.94 -31.69
CA THR A 16 35.10 -41.74 -32.43
C THR A 16 33.82 -40.95 -32.67
N THR A 17 33.48 -40.71 -33.94
CA THR A 17 32.18 -40.15 -34.33
C THR A 17 31.14 -41.26 -34.38
N THR A 18 30.11 -41.22 -33.53
CA THR A 18 28.97 -42.16 -33.60
C THR A 18 27.65 -41.42 -33.76
N THR A 19 27.16 -41.38 -35.01
CA THR A 19 25.75 -41.17 -35.34
C THR A 19 24.87 -42.23 -34.68
N SER A 20 23.81 -41.83 -33.99
CA SER A 20 22.75 -42.73 -33.51
C SER A 20 21.40 -42.37 -34.15
N THR A 21 20.89 -43.27 -34.98
CA THR A 21 19.53 -43.24 -35.54
C THR A 21 18.49 -43.75 -34.54
N ASN A 22 17.24 -43.31 -34.70
CA ASN A 22 16.10 -43.78 -33.90
C ASN A 22 15.83 -45.29 -34.02
N GLY A 23 15.33 -45.94 -32.95
CA GLY A 23 14.79 -47.30 -33.02
C GLY A 23 14.57 -47.98 -31.64
N ASP A 24 13.31 -47.99 -31.18
CA ASP A 24 12.63 -48.94 -30.29
C ASP A 24 13.32 -49.55 -29.04
N THR A 25 12.75 -49.27 -27.85
CA THR A 25 12.65 -50.19 -26.70
C THR A 25 11.53 -49.70 -25.73
N PRO A 26 10.94 -50.57 -24.88
CA PRO A 26 9.50 -50.47 -24.54
C PRO A 26 9.11 -49.48 -23.43
N ASN A 27 7.86 -49.00 -23.50
CA ASN A 27 7.18 -48.22 -22.46
C ASN A 27 7.09 -48.99 -21.12
N PHE A 28 7.94 -48.66 -20.17
CA PHE A 28 7.65 -48.89 -18.75
C PHE A 28 6.65 -47.84 -18.26
N LEU A 29 5.43 -48.26 -17.95
CA LEU A 29 4.45 -47.42 -17.28
C LEU A 29 4.95 -47.08 -15.86
N PRO A 30 4.79 -45.84 -15.36
CA PRO A 30 5.14 -45.51 -13.98
C PRO A 30 4.25 -46.29 -13.00
N ILE A 31 4.88 -46.98 -12.05
CA ILE A 31 4.16 -47.61 -10.95
C ILE A 31 3.68 -46.50 -10.00
N THR A 32 2.36 -46.30 -9.91
CA THR A 32 1.76 -45.35 -8.96
C THR A 32 1.77 -45.92 -7.55
N ASP A 33 2.61 -45.35 -6.68
CA ASP A 33 2.66 -45.65 -5.26
C ASP A 33 1.43 -45.07 -4.52
N PRO A 34 0.53 -45.88 -3.92
CA PRO A 34 -0.74 -45.41 -3.38
C PRO A 34 -0.60 -44.85 -1.96
N SER A 35 0.21 -43.80 -1.74
CA SER A 35 0.29 -43.15 -0.42
C SER A 35 0.64 -41.65 -0.39
N THR A 36 0.96 -41.01 -1.53
CA THR A 36 1.16 -39.55 -1.57
C THR A 36 -0.15 -38.82 -1.87
N THR A 37 -1.00 -38.67 -0.86
CA THR A 37 -2.02 -37.61 -0.87
C THR A 37 -1.29 -36.27 -1.05
N PRO A 38 -1.46 -35.56 -2.18
CA PRO A 38 -0.80 -34.26 -2.34
C PRO A 38 -1.39 -33.34 -1.28
N THR A 39 -0.56 -32.93 -0.31
CA THR A 39 -0.97 -31.90 0.65
C THR A 39 -1.28 -30.65 -0.15
N ARG A 40 -2.58 -30.36 -0.33
CA ARG A 40 -3.06 -29.22 -1.12
C ARG A 40 -2.61 -27.95 -0.41
N ILE A 41 -1.43 -27.44 -0.80
CA ILE A 41 -0.98 -26.11 -0.42
C ILE A 41 -2.14 -25.16 -0.77
N PRO A 42 -2.69 -24.41 0.20
CA PRO A 42 -3.81 -23.53 -0.09
C PRO A 42 -3.39 -22.55 -1.18
N THR A 43 -4.11 -22.58 -2.30
CA THR A 43 -3.81 -21.74 -3.47
C THR A 43 -3.98 -20.29 -3.06
N ASN A 44 -2.87 -19.59 -2.88
CA ASN A 44 -2.82 -18.24 -2.32
C ASN A 44 -3.71 -17.31 -3.15
N LYS A 45 -4.65 -16.61 -2.51
CA LYS A 45 -5.51 -15.62 -3.19
C LYS A 45 -4.68 -14.36 -3.46
N LYS A 46 -4.00 -14.34 -4.61
CA LYS A 46 -3.30 -13.16 -5.10
C LYS A 46 -4.24 -11.96 -5.23
N LEU A 47 -3.71 -10.75 -5.01
CA LEU A 47 -4.44 -9.51 -5.19
C LEU A 47 -4.85 -9.34 -6.66
N SER A 48 -6.16 -9.20 -6.88
CA SER A 48 -6.75 -8.87 -8.17
C SER A 48 -6.86 -7.35 -8.35
N LEU A 49 -7.18 -6.90 -9.57
CA LEU A 49 -7.13 -5.50 -9.97
C LEU A 49 -7.94 -4.56 -9.06
N LEU A 50 -9.20 -4.89 -8.75
CA LEU A 50 -10.07 -3.99 -8.00
C LEU A 50 -9.63 -3.80 -6.53
N PRO A 51 -9.38 -4.86 -5.73
CA PRO A 51 -8.75 -4.71 -4.42
C PRO A 51 -7.42 -3.94 -4.44
N LEU A 52 -6.61 -4.12 -5.50
CA LEU A 52 -5.34 -3.42 -5.62
C LEU A 52 -5.51 -1.92 -5.89
N ILE A 53 -6.47 -1.51 -6.73
CA ILE A 53 -6.79 -0.09 -6.96
C ILE A 53 -7.14 0.61 -5.65
N PHE A 54 -8.00 -0.01 -4.85
CA PHE A 54 -8.42 0.56 -3.58
C PHE A 54 -7.35 0.51 -2.49
N LEU A 55 -6.48 -0.51 -2.50
CA LEU A 55 -5.30 -0.54 -1.63
C LEU A 55 -4.34 0.60 -1.98
N ILE A 56 -4.02 0.82 -3.26
CA ILE A 56 -3.18 1.95 -3.70
C ILE A 56 -3.80 3.28 -3.32
N TYR A 57 -5.11 3.43 -3.56
CA TYR A 57 -5.85 4.62 -3.16
C TYR A 57 -5.64 4.91 -1.67
N PHE A 58 -5.87 3.93 -0.79
CA PHE A 58 -5.69 4.09 0.66
C PHE A 58 -4.22 4.10 1.15
N GLU A 59 -3.22 3.80 0.33
CA GLU A 59 -1.82 4.07 0.69
C GLU A 59 -1.42 5.54 0.47
N VAL A 60 -2.11 6.22 -0.45
CA VAL A 60 -1.86 7.62 -0.84
C VAL A 60 -2.83 8.60 -0.17
N ALA A 61 -4.11 8.21 -0.09
CA ALA A 61 -5.24 9.11 0.12
C ALA A 61 -6.38 8.44 0.91
N GLY A 62 -6.89 9.12 1.93
CA GLY A 62 -8.13 8.71 2.61
C GLY A 62 -9.40 9.12 1.83
N GLY A 63 -9.24 9.98 0.83
CA GLY A 63 -10.29 10.87 0.34
C GLY A 63 -10.13 12.26 0.93
N PRO A 64 -11.15 13.12 0.82
CA PRO A 64 -11.04 14.58 0.92
C PRO A 64 -10.98 15.14 2.36
N TYR A 65 -10.34 14.40 3.25
CA TYR A 65 -10.32 14.65 4.69
C TYR A 65 -8.92 15.12 5.11
N GLY A 66 -8.80 16.32 5.68
CA GLY A 66 -7.50 16.92 6.03
C GLY A 66 -6.93 17.87 4.98
N GLU A 67 -7.70 18.20 3.93
CA GLU A 67 -7.36 19.23 2.95
C GLU A 67 -7.71 20.65 3.40
N GLU A 68 -8.51 20.80 4.47
CA GLU A 68 -8.97 22.09 4.96
C GLU A 68 -7.82 23.13 5.13
N PRO A 69 -6.60 22.78 5.59
CA PRO A 69 -5.49 23.73 5.69
C PRO A 69 -4.93 24.28 4.36
N ALA A 70 -5.41 23.84 3.19
CA ALA A 70 -4.83 24.10 1.86
C ALA A 70 -5.02 25.53 1.32
N GLY A 71 -4.96 26.57 2.16
CA GLY A 71 -4.88 27.97 1.73
C GLY A 71 -6.12 28.48 0.97
N GLY A 72 -7.27 27.84 1.16
CA GLY A 72 -8.53 28.23 0.54
C GLY A 72 -8.87 27.43 -0.73
N PRO A 73 -10.14 27.05 -0.93
CA PRO A 73 -10.51 26.08 -1.98
C PRO A 73 -10.12 26.34 -3.45
N LEU A 74 -9.90 27.58 -3.91
CA LEU A 74 -9.38 27.79 -5.28
C LEU A 74 -7.93 27.28 -5.41
N LEU A 75 -7.11 27.50 -4.38
CA LEU A 75 -5.75 26.97 -4.33
C LEU A 75 -5.76 25.45 -4.11
N ALA A 76 -6.70 24.91 -3.31
CA ALA A 76 -6.90 23.47 -3.21
C ALA A 76 -7.17 22.84 -4.58
N ILE A 77 -8.16 23.32 -5.35
CA ILE A 77 -8.46 22.79 -6.69
C ILE A 77 -7.25 22.90 -7.63
N LEU A 78 -6.59 24.06 -7.69
CA LEU A 78 -5.42 24.22 -8.56
C LEU A 78 -4.26 23.33 -8.11
N GLY A 79 -4.11 23.10 -6.81
CA GLY A 79 -3.19 22.13 -6.22
C GLY A 79 -3.51 20.71 -6.69
N PHE A 80 -4.70 20.19 -6.38
CA PHE A 80 -5.12 18.84 -6.74
C PHE A 80 -5.33 18.63 -8.25
N LEU A 81 -5.44 19.68 -9.06
CA LEU A 81 -5.46 19.60 -10.51
C LEU A 81 -4.06 19.60 -11.13
N VAL A 82 -3.12 20.41 -10.63
CA VAL A 82 -1.80 20.61 -11.26
C VAL A 82 -0.70 19.77 -10.60
N PHE A 83 -0.72 19.65 -9.27
CA PHE A 83 0.31 18.94 -8.51
C PHE A 83 0.43 17.45 -8.89
N PRO A 84 -0.67 16.70 -9.16
CA PRO A 84 -0.53 15.31 -9.63
C PRO A 84 0.25 15.17 -10.92
N PHE A 85 0.21 16.13 -11.86
CA PHE A 85 1.01 16.07 -13.08
C PHE A 85 2.50 16.36 -12.83
N ILE A 86 2.82 17.12 -11.79
CA ILE A 86 4.20 17.49 -11.42
C ILE A 86 4.84 16.41 -10.54
N TRP A 87 4.06 15.80 -9.65
CA TRP A 87 4.56 14.88 -8.62
C TRP A 87 4.07 13.44 -8.84
N SER A 88 2.77 13.21 -8.72
CA SER A 88 2.18 11.86 -8.68
C SER A 88 2.32 11.09 -9.99
N VAL A 89 2.17 11.72 -11.17
CA VAL A 89 2.31 11.08 -12.48
C VAL A 89 3.74 10.56 -12.70
N PRO A 90 4.82 11.37 -12.52
CA PRO A 90 6.19 10.85 -12.52
C PRO A 90 6.42 9.72 -11.51
N GLU A 91 5.97 9.87 -10.27
CA GLU A 91 6.16 8.87 -9.20
C GLU A 91 5.46 7.53 -9.55
N VAL A 92 4.22 7.59 -10.06
CA VAL A 92 3.45 6.44 -10.55
C VAL A 92 4.14 5.74 -11.71
N LEU A 93 4.66 6.48 -12.69
CA LEU A 93 5.32 5.90 -13.86
C LEU A 93 6.62 5.18 -13.46
N ILE A 94 7.45 5.82 -12.64
CA ILE A 94 8.70 5.23 -12.11
C ILE A 94 8.39 4.00 -11.24
N THR A 95 7.38 4.09 -10.37
CA THR A 95 6.93 2.98 -9.52
C THR A 95 6.43 1.81 -10.35
N ALA A 96 5.66 2.06 -11.41
CA ALA A 96 5.15 1.03 -12.31
C ALA A 96 6.31 0.32 -13.03
N GLU A 97 7.26 1.07 -13.60
CA GLU A 97 8.42 0.53 -14.32
C GLU A 97 9.33 -0.30 -13.40
N LEU A 98 9.70 0.24 -12.23
CA LEU A 98 10.58 -0.46 -11.29
C LEU A 98 9.91 -1.68 -10.65
N SER A 99 8.60 -1.66 -10.42
CA SER A 99 7.86 -2.82 -9.89
C SER A 99 7.76 -3.97 -10.90
N ILE A 100 7.65 -3.68 -12.21
CA ILE A 100 7.66 -4.73 -13.24
C ILE A 100 9.09 -5.22 -13.55
N ALA A 101 10.11 -4.36 -13.43
CA ALA A 101 11.51 -4.71 -13.65
C ALA A 101 12.11 -5.53 -12.49
N PHE A 102 11.71 -5.24 -11.25
CA PHE A 102 12.21 -5.88 -10.03
C PHE A 102 11.07 -6.49 -9.19
N PRO A 103 10.34 -7.50 -9.70
CA PRO A 103 9.20 -8.07 -9.01
C PRO A 103 9.61 -8.81 -7.74
N GLY A 104 8.86 -8.58 -6.66
CA GLY A 104 9.03 -9.24 -5.37
C GLY A 104 8.56 -8.36 -4.21
N ASN A 105 8.33 -8.95 -3.04
CA ASN A 105 7.92 -8.19 -1.87
C ASN A 105 9.11 -7.37 -1.32
N GLY A 106 8.85 -6.16 -0.82
CA GLY A 106 9.88 -5.21 -0.37
C GLY A 106 10.15 -4.04 -1.32
N GLY A 107 9.66 -4.07 -2.56
CA GLY A 107 9.48 -2.87 -3.38
C GLY A 107 10.70 -1.95 -3.53
N PHE A 108 10.53 -0.67 -3.18
CA PHE A 108 11.58 0.36 -3.18
C PHE A 108 12.90 -0.06 -2.49
N VAL A 109 12.85 -0.95 -1.50
CA VAL A 109 14.05 -1.47 -0.82
C VAL A 109 14.89 -2.31 -1.78
N ILE A 110 14.25 -3.09 -2.66
CA ILE A 110 14.91 -3.88 -3.70
C ILE A 110 15.55 -2.96 -4.74
N TRP A 111 14.89 -1.86 -5.12
CA TRP A 111 15.43 -0.93 -6.11
C TRP A 111 16.67 -0.20 -5.57
N ALA A 112 16.59 0.33 -4.36
CA ALA A 112 17.73 0.96 -3.68
C ALA A 112 18.89 -0.03 -3.50
N HIS A 113 18.60 -1.28 -3.14
CA HIS A 113 19.60 -2.35 -3.07
C HIS A 113 20.25 -2.66 -4.43
N ARG A 114 19.47 -2.72 -5.51
CA ARG A 114 19.97 -2.98 -6.88
C ARG A 114 20.82 -1.83 -7.42
N ALA A 115 20.45 -0.58 -7.13
CA ALA A 115 21.12 0.61 -7.65
C ALA A 115 22.35 1.02 -6.84
N PHE A 116 22.27 0.97 -5.51
CA PHE A 116 23.28 1.53 -4.59
C PHE A 116 23.89 0.50 -3.63
N GLY A 117 23.43 -0.75 -3.66
CA GLY A 117 23.99 -1.86 -2.88
C GLY A 117 23.34 -2.11 -1.52
N PRO A 118 23.80 -3.13 -0.76
CA PRO A 118 23.15 -3.61 0.46
C PRO A 118 22.92 -2.55 1.54
N PHE A 119 23.92 -1.69 1.78
CA PHE A 119 23.86 -0.66 2.81
C PHE A 119 22.73 0.36 2.56
N PHE A 120 22.68 0.95 1.36
CA PHE A 120 21.67 1.95 1.02
C PHE A 120 20.27 1.34 0.91
N GLY A 121 20.14 0.10 0.44
CA GLY A 121 18.87 -0.64 0.51
C GLY A 121 18.37 -0.81 1.96
N SER A 122 19.22 -1.30 2.85
CA SER A 122 18.88 -1.48 4.27
C SER A 122 18.59 -0.14 4.98
N LEU A 123 19.36 0.91 4.71
CA LEU A 123 19.17 2.25 5.27
C LEU A 123 17.83 2.87 4.83
N LEU A 124 17.55 2.86 3.53
CA LEU A 124 16.29 3.38 2.97
C LEU A 124 15.09 2.59 3.50
N GLY A 125 15.19 1.26 3.55
CA GLY A 125 14.15 0.41 4.15
C GLY A 125 13.90 0.74 5.62
N THR A 126 14.95 0.88 6.43
CA THR A 126 14.82 1.20 7.86
C THR A 126 14.18 2.58 8.08
N TRP A 127 14.58 3.58 7.28
CA TRP A 127 14.05 4.94 7.41
C TRP A 127 12.59 5.06 6.94
N LYS A 128 12.24 4.45 5.79
CA LYS A 128 10.85 4.34 5.33
C LYS A 128 9.99 3.62 6.37
N PHE A 129 10.46 2.49 6.91
CA PHE A 129 9.72 1.74 7.93
C PHE A 129 9.44 2.60 9.18
N LEU A 130 10.46 3.27 9.73
CA LEU A 130 10.29 4.13 10.91
C LEU A 130 9.33 5.30 10.63
N SER A 131 9.49 5.96 9.48
CA SER A 131 8.57 7.04 9.05
C SER A 131 7.13 6.55 8.91
N TRP A 132 6.93 5.30 8.48
CA TRP A 132 5.61 4.75 8.25
C TRP A 132 4.94 4.26 9.53
N VAL A 133 5.69 3.67 10.48
CA VAL A 133 5.19 3.33 11.83
C VAL A 133 4.68 4.58 12.55
N ILE A 134 5.41 5.70 12.47
CA ILE A 134 4.99 6.99 13.05
C ILE A 134 3.69 7.51 12.37
N ASN A 135 3.57 7.32 11.06
CA ASN A 135 2.38 7.74 10.31
C ASN A 135 1.15 6.89 10.70
N ILE A 136 1.24 5.56 10.63
CA ILE A 136 0.10 4.67 10.86
C ILE A 136 -0.43 4.74 12.30
N ALA A 137 0.42 5.01 13.30
CA ALA A 137 -0.01 5.23 14.69
C ALA A 137 -1.00 6.40 14.85
N SER A 138 -1.02 7.34 13.91
CA SER A 138 -1.95 8.48 13.93
C SER A 138 -3.38 8.10 13.48
N PHE A 139 -3.55 7.06 12.65
CA PHE A 139 -4.86 6.73 12.06
C PHE A 139 -5.89 6.15 13.04
N PRO A 140 -5.53 5.29 14.03
CA PRO A 140 -6.48 4.88 15.07
C PRO A 140 -6.94 6.06 15.94
N VAL A 141 -6.06 7.04 16.21
CA VAL A 141 -6.44 8.26 16.93
C VAL A 141 -7.43 9.09 16.09
N LEU A 142 -7.12 9.31 14.81
CA LEU A 142 -7.98 10.03 13.86
C LEU A 142 -9.36 9.37 13.68
N CYS A 143 -9.41 8.03 13.66
CA CYS A 143 -10.65 7.25 13.67
C CYS A 143 -11.52 7.57 14.89
N ILE A 144 -10.91 7.66 16.08
CA ILE A 144 -11.63 8.02 17.32
C ILE A 144 -12.00 9.50 17.36
N ASP A 145 -11.20 10.41 16.78
CA ASP A 145 -11.56 11.84 16.63
C ASP A 145 -12.82 12.05 15.77
N TYR A 146 -13.00 11.24 14.72
CA TYR A 146 -14.25 11.27 13.94
C TYR A 146 -15.42 10.58 14.68
N LEU A 147 -15.18 9.51 15.44
CA LEU A 147 -16.22 8.90 16.27
C LEU A 147 -16.66 9.78 17.45
N GLU A 148 -15.78 10.63 17.99
CA GLU A 148 -16.11 11.60 19.04
C GLU A 148 -17.19 12.59 18.60
N LYS A 149 -17.15 13.04 17.34
CA LYS A 149 -18.13 13.97 16.75
C LYS A 149 -19.55 13.37 16.74
N LEU A 150 -19.65 12.05 16.56
CA LEU A 150 -20.90 11.29 16.65
C LEU A 150 -21.28 10.91 18.09
N PHE A 151 -20.29 10.59 18.92
CA PHE A 151 -20.46 10.05 20.27
C PHE A 151 -19.49 10.74 21.27
N PRO A 152 -19.95 11.79 22.00
CA PRO A 152 -19.12 12.55 22.93
C PRO A 152 -18.46 11.75 24.07
N VAL A 153 -18.85 10.49 24.26
CA VAL A 153 -18.20 9.56 25.21
C VAL A 153 -16.71 9.33 24.91
N PHE A 154 -16.26 9.56 23.66
CA PHE A 154 -14.86 9.40 23.26
C PHE A 154 -13.99 10.65 23.45
N ALA A 155 -14.54 11.76 23.98
CA ALA A 155 -13.80 13.00 24.17
C ALA A 155 -12.57 12.86 25.09
N SER A 156 -12.64 12.04 26.15
CA SER A 156 -11.51 11.87 27.07
C SER A 156 -11.56 10.59 27.91
N GLY A 157 -10.51 10.37 28.69
CA GLY A 157 -10.46 9.34 29.73
C GLY A 157 -10.33 7.90 29.22
N LEU A 158 -10.83 6.96 30.00
CA LEU A 158 -10.74 5.52 29.72
C LEU A 158 -11.48 5.09 28.44
N PRO A 159 -12.71 5.58 28.12
CA PRO A 159 -13.43 5.17 26.91
C PRO A 159 -12.64 5.47 25.63
N ARG A 160 -12.03 6.65 25.52
CA ARG A 160 -11.17 7.03 24.40
C ARG A 160 -9.97 6.08 24.24
N LYS A 161 -9.24 5.82 25.32
CA LYS A 161 -8.06 4.92 25.30
C LYS A 161 -8.43 3.48 24.91
N LEU A 162 -9.55 2.97 25.42
CA LEU A 162 -10.04 1.65 25.05
C LEU A 162 -10.52 1.60 23.59
N ALA A 163 -11.17 2.65 23.10
CA ALA A 163 -11.61 2.72 21.70
C ALA A 163 -10.42 2.70 20.73
N ILE A 164 -9.36 3.49 20.99
CA ILE A 164 -8.12 3.47 20.20
C ILE A 164 -7.52 2.06 20.21
N LEU A 165 -7.30 1.48 21.39
CA LEU A 165 -6.70 0.14 21.53
C LEU A 165 -7.52 -0.95 20.81
N ILE A 166 -8.84 -0.94 20.96
CA ILE A 166 -9.74 -1.91 20.30
C ILE A 166 -9.72 -1.70 18.78
N SER A 167 -9.70 -0.46 18.30
CA SER A 167 -9.60 -0.14 16.87
C SER A 167 -8.28 -0.65 16.29
N THR A 168 -7.14 -0.36 16.92
CA THR A 168 -5.81 -0.85 16.49
C THR A 168 -5.79 -2.38 16.45
N LEU A 169 -6.25 -3.06 17.51
CA LEU A 169 -6.26 -4.53 17.58
C LEU A 169 -7.22 -5.18 16.56
N PHE A 170 -8.38 -4.58 16.32
CA PHE A 170 -9.33 -5.06 15.32
C PHE A 170 -8.75 -4.96 13.91
N SER A 171 -8.20 -3.80 13.54
CA SER A 171 -7.56 -3.59 12.23
C SER A 171 -6.36 -4.54 12.04
N SER A 172 -5.50 -4.65 13.06
CA SER A 172 -4.39 -5.63 13.09
C SER A 172 -4.84 -7.06 12.78
N PHE A 173 -6.01 -7.45 13.30
CA PHE A 173 -6.60 -8.76 13.05
C PHE A 173 -7.15 -8.88 11.61
N VAL A 174 -7.78 -7.85 11.05
CA VAL A 174 -8.22 -7.83 9.65
C VAL A 174 -7.02 -8.00 8.71
N ASN A 175 -5.95 -7.22 8.90
CA ASN A 175 -4.68 -7.36 8.18
C ASN A 175 -4.11 -8.79 8.26
N TYR A 176 -4.18 -9.42 9.43
CA TYR A 176 -3.76 -10.81 9.63
C TYR A 176 -4.59 -11.83 8.82
N THR A 177 -5.91 -11.60 8.68
CA THR A 177 -6.81 -12.48 7.89
C THR A 177 -6.67 -12.35 6.37
N GLY A 178 -6.13 -11.24 5.87
CA GLY A 178 -5.56 -11.12 4.52
C GLY A 178 -6.17 -10.05 3.59
N LEU A 179 -5.32 -9.55 2.71
CA LEU A 179 -5.51 -8.41 1.79
C LEU A 179 -6.83 -8.40 1.00
N ALA A 180 -7.35 -9.57 0.64
CA ALA A 180 -8.60 -9.68 -0.13
C ALA A 180 -9.85 -9.28 0.66
N ILE A 181 -9.79 -9.25 2.01
CA ILE A 181 -10.89 -8.81 2.88
C ILE A 181 -10.86 -7.29 3.05
N VAL A 182 -9.69 -6.65 2.97
CA VAL A 182 -9.51 -5.18 3.05
C VAL A 182 -10.09 -4.48 1.81
N GLY A 183 -9.89 -5.06 0.62
CA GLY A 183 -10.23 -4.40 -0.65
C GLY A 183 -11.72 -4.23 -0.96
N TYR A 184 -12.61 -5.10 -0.47
CA TYR A 184 -14.06 -4.98 -0.78
C TYR A 184 -14.82 -3.95 0.08
N PRO A 185 -14.58 -3.83 1.39
CA PRO A 185 -15.00 -2.67 2.16
C PRO A 185 -14.50 -1.39 1.50
N ALA A 186 -13.21 -1.30 1.20
CA ALA A 186 -12.58 -0.14 0.57
C ALA A 186 -13.30 0.36 -0.71
N VAL A 187 -13.83 -0.54 -1.54
CA VAL A 187 -14.68 -0.20 -2.71
C VAL A 187 -15.97 0.52 -2.28
N GLY A 188 -16.67 0.00 -1.27
CA GLY A 188 -17.88 0.63 -0.74
C GLY A 188 -17.61 1.96 -0.02
N LEU A 189 -16.43 2.09 0.60
CA LEU A 189 -16.00 3.31 1.28
C LEU A 189 -15.69 4.43 0.30
N GLY A 190 -14.98 4.13 -0.80
CA GLY A 190 -14.73 5.10 -1.85
C GLY A 190 -16.02 5.68 -2.43
N VAL A 191 -16.99 4.84 -2.82
CA VAL A 191 -18.25 5.36 -3.40
C VAL A 191 -19.03 6.29 -2.45
N VAL A 192 -18.88 6.10 -1.13
CA VAL A 192 -19.57 6.91 -0.11
C VAL A 192 -18.82 8.20 0.25
N SER A 193 -17.47 8.19 0.29
CA SER A 193 -16.67 9.37 0.64
C SER A 193 -16.59 10.43 -0.46
N LEU A 194 -16.98 10.08 -1.70
CA LEU A 194 -16.85 10.90 -2.91
C LEU A 194 -17.92 11.98 -3.14
N LEU A 195 -18.98 12.02 -2.32
CA LEU A 195 -20.18 12.80 -2.63
C LEU A 195 -20.21 14.31 -2.27
N PRO A 196 -19.52 14.87 -1.25
CA PRO A 196 -20.05 16.13 -0.67
C PRO A 196 -19.09 17.26 -0.20
N PHE A 197 -17.91 17.57 -0.80
CA PHE A 197 -17.10 18.77 -0.38
C PHE A 197 -17.12 20.00 -1.27
N ILE A 198 -16.17 20.96 -1.13
CA ILE A 198 -15.65 22.16 -1.88
C ILE A 198 -16.20 23.62 -1.95
N ILE A 199 -15.25 24.55 -2.27
CA ILE A 199 -15.24 25.97 -2.76
C ILE A 199 -16.30 26.90 -2.12
N MET A 200 -15.98 28.15 -1.80
CA MET A 200 -14.93 28.99 -2.38
C MET A 200 -13.82 29.42 -1.41
N SER A 201 -12.70 29.85 -1.98
CA SER A 201 -11.97 30.98 -1.39
C SER A 201 -11.76 32.05 -2.43
N LEU A 202 -12.18 33.26 -2.08
CA LEU A 202 -11.42 34.45 -2.34
C LEU A 202 -10.98 34.98 -0.97
N THR A 203 -9.68 35.24 -0.83
CA THR A 203 -8.99 35.72 0.40
C THR A 203 -8.83 34.71 1.55
N ALA A 204 -7.79 33.88 1.45
CA ALA A 204 -7.13 33.24 2.60
C ALA A 204 -5.75 33.87 2.85
N LYS A 205 -5.26 33.83 4.10
CA LYS A 205 -3.91 34.31 4.44
C LYS A 205 -2.87 33.31 3.92
N LYS A 206 -1.88 33.79 3.16
CA LYS A 206 -0.78 32.96 2.63
C LYS A 206 0.05 32.33 3.75
N ASP A 207 -0.13 31.04 3.98
CA ASP A 207 0.96 30.17 4.44
C ASP A 207 1.22 29.08 3.39
N TRP A 208 2.19 29.36 2.51
CA TRP A 208 2.58 28.44 1.46
C TRP A 208 3.16 27.13 2.01
N ASN A 209 3.77 27.14 3.19
CA ASN A 209 4.39 25.94 3.75
C ASN A 209 3.32 24.92 4.12
N LEU A 210 2.23 25.39 4.75
CA LEU A 210 1.08 24.55 5.11
C LEU A 210 0.41 23.98 3.84
N PHE A 211 0.17 24.81 2.82
CA PHE A 211 -0.40 24.37 1.54
C PHE A 211 0.42 23.27 0.86
N PHE A 212 1.74 23.47 0.68
CA PHE A 212 2.58 22.46 0.04
C PHE A 212 2.75 21.21 0.91
N ASN A 213 2.74 21.35 2.24
CA ASN A 213 2.77 20.20 3.16
C ASN A 213 1.48 19.36 3.04
N THR A 214 0.31 19.99 3.02
CA THR A 214 -0.98 19.31 2.81
C THR A 214 -1.06 18.59 1.47
N LEU A 215 -0.64 19.22 0.36
CA LEU A 215 -0.58 18.54 -0.95
C LEU A 215 0.38 17.35 -0.93
N PHE A 216 1.56 17.53 -0.35
CA PHE A 216 2.58 16.47 -0.28
C PHE A 216 2.14 15.29 0.60
N LEU A 217 1.38 15.53 1.68
CA LEU A 217 0.85 14.46 2.53
C LEU A 217 -0.29 13.68 1.87
N ASN A 218 -1.08 14.30 1.00
CA ASN A 218 -2.26 13.68 0.34
C ASN A 218 -1.97 13.06 -1.05
N LEU A 219 -0.80 13.32 -1.65
CA LEU A 219 -0.50 12.95 -3.05
C LEU A 219 0.87 12.25 -3.26
N ASN A 220 1.49 11.80 -2.18
CA ASN A 220 2.76 11.05 -2.14
C ASN A 220 2.50 9.58 -1.74
N PHE A 221 3.55 8.77 -1.61
CA PHE A 221 3.52 7.37 -1.21
C PHE A 221 3.00 6.39 -2.28
N TRP A 222 3.02 6.79 -3.55
CA TRP A 222 2.70 5.89 -4.66
C TRP A 222 3.70 4.74 -4.75
N ASP A 223 4.94 4.95 -4.28
CA ASP A 223 5.97 3.92 -4.22
C ASP A 223 5.67 2.79 -3.21
N ASN A 224 4.80 2.99 -2.22
CA ASN A 224 4.57 2.00 -1.15
C ASN A 224 4.00 0.67 -1.66
N VAL A 225 3.07 0.67 -2.62
CA VAL A 225 2.44 -0.54 -3.16
C VAL A 225 3.45 -1.51 -3.80
N SER A 226 4.62 -1.01 -4.21
CA SER A 226 5.72 -1.85 -4.68
C SER A 226 6.15 -2.90 -3.65
N THR A 227 5.94 -2.66 -2.35
CA THR A 227 6.23 -3.63 -1.29
C THR A 227 5.38 -4.89 -1.41
N LEU A 228 4.20 -4.83 -2.05
CA LEU A 228 3.26 -5.95 -2.27
C LEU A 228 3.40 -6.59 -3.66
N ALA A 229 4.39 -6.20 -4.48
CA ALA A 229 4.48 -6.61 -5.89
C ALA A 229 4.51 -8.14 -6.13
N GLY A 230 4.95 -8.95 -5.15
CA GLY A 230 4.93 -10.41 -5.23
C GLY A 230 3.55 -11.05 -5.01
N GLU A 231 2.64 -10.39 -4.29
CA GLU A 231 1.30 -10.89 -3.97
C GLU A 231 0.26 -10.63 -5.07
N ILE A 232 0.62 -9.86 -6.10
CA ILE A 232 -0.32 -9.42 -7.14
C ILE A 232 -0.48 -10.47 -8.25
N GLU A 233 -1.68 -10.61 -8.79
CA GLU A 233 -1.97 -11.47 -9.94
C GLU A 233 -1.50 -10.79 -11.23
N LYS A 234 -0.68 -11.46 -12.05
CA LYS A 234 -0.17 -10.94 -13.35
C LYS A 234 0.40 -9.51 -13.23
N PRO A 235 1.41 -9.27 -12.38
CA PRO A 235 1.86 -7.92 -12.02
C PRO A 235 2.23 -7.05 -13.23
N GLN A 236 2.77 -7.64 -14.31
CA GLN A 236 3.14 -6.93 -15.55
C GLN A 236 1.98 -6.19 -16.23
N LYS A 237 0.72 -6.57 -15.95
CA LYS A 237 -0.47 -5.88 -16.48
C LYS A 237 -1.33 -5.26 -15.38
N THR A 238 -1.53 -5.99 -14.28
CA THR A 238 -2.39 -5.54 -13.19
C THR A 238 -1.79 -4.36 -12.44
N PHE A 239 -0.46 -4.34 -12.24
CA PHE A 239 0.21 -3.32 -11.45
C PHE A 239 0.16 -1.91 -12.10
N PRO A 240 0.55 -1.72 -13.38
CA PRO A 240 0.46 -0.39 -14.02
C PRO A 240 -1.01 0.07 -14.19
N THR A 241 -1.92 -0.87 -14.49
CA THR A 241 -3.35 -0.57 -14.63
C THR A 241 -3.95 -0.12 -13.30
N ALA A 242 -3.60 -0.78 -12.19
CA ALA A 242 -4.07 -0.43 -10.86
C ALA A 242 -3.55 0.94 -10.40
N LEU A 243 -2.25 1.21 -10.58
CA LEU A 243 -1.66 2.51 -10.27
C LEU A 243 -2.33 3.65 -11.05
N PHE A 244 -2.52 3.50 -12.36
CA PHE A 244 -3.13 4.55 -13.18
C PHE A 244 -4.63 4.74 -12.85
N SER A 245 -5.35 3.65 -12.57
CA SER A 245 -6.76 3.71 -12.16
C SER A 245 -6.93 4.30 -10.76
N ALA A 246 -6.00 4.00 -9.83
CA ALA A 246 -5.93 4.62 -8.52
C ALA A 246 -5.57 6.11 -8.60
N LEU A 247 -4.63 6.51 -9.47
CA LEU A 247 -4.33 7.91 -9.72
C LEU A 247 -5.54 8.69 -10.23
N ILE A 248 -6.28 8.13 -11.19
CA ILE A 248 -7.54 8.71 -11.66
C ILE A 248 -8.57 8.78 -10.53
N LEU A 249 -8.73 7.70 -9.75
CA LEU A 249 -9.63 7.66 -8.61
C LEU A 249 -9.27 8.72 -7.56
N THR A 250 -8.00 8.84 -7.17
CA THR A 250 -7.49 9.86 -6.24
C THR A 250 -7.71 11.27 -6.78
N CYS A 251 -7.42 11.53 -8.06
CA CYS A 251 -7.69 12.82 -8.67
C CYS A 251 -9.18 13.16 -8.64
N PHE A 252 -10.09 12.21 -8.94
CA PHE A 252 -11.53 12.45 -8.79
C PHE A 252 -12.01 12.44 -7.33
N ALA A 253 -11.30 11.80 -6.40
CA ALA A 253 -11.63 11.77 -4.99
C ALA A 253 -11.24 13.02 -4.23
N TYR A 254 -10.24 13.71 -4.75
CA TYR A 254 -9.99 15.09 -4.39
C TYR A 254 -10.81 16.03 -5.28
N ILE A 255 -11.01 15.84 -6.59
CA ILE A 255 -11.68 16.84 -7.45
C ILE A 255 -13.21 16.79 -7.48
N LEU A 256 -13.91 15.69 -7.20
CA LEU A 256 -15.39 15.67 -7.14
C LEU A 256 -15.92 16.07 -5.75
N PRO A 257 -15.19 15.74 -4.68
CA PRO A 257 -15.06 16.52 -3.45
C PRO A 257 -14.14 17.76 -3.54
N LEU A 258 -13.75 18.20 -4.76
CA LEU A 258 -13.39 19.60 -5.06
C LEU A 258 -14.15 20.36 -6.25
N LEU A 259 -15.30 19.90 -6.84
CA LEU A 259 -16.30 20.68 -7.64
C LEU A 259 -17.82 20.86 -7.17
N ALA A 260 -18.38 20.22 -6.12
CA ALA A 260 -19.80 20.26 -5.62
C ALA A 260 -20.34 21.32 -4.57
N VAL A 261 -19.96 21.36 -3.25
CA VAL A 261 -20.41 22.30 -2.13
C VAL A 261 -20.35 23.77 -2.57
N THR A 262 -19.57 24.01 -3.61
CA THR A 262 -19.24 25.21 -4.38
C THR A 262 -20.42 26.05 -4.79
N GLY A 263 -21.36 25.37 -5.43
CA GLY A 263 -22.58 25.92 -5.96
C GLY A 263 -23.72 25.71 -4.98
N ALA A 264 -23.44 25.15 -3.80
CA ALA A 264 -24.44 24.77 -2.82
C ALA A 264 -24.38 25.59 -1.52
N VAL A 265 -23.22 26.10 -1.09
CA VAL A 265 -23.06 26.83 0.18
C VAL A 265 -22.20 28.09 0.03
N SER A 266 -22.72 29.22 0.53
CA SER A 266 -21.93 30.41 0.83
C SER A 266 -21.22 30.23 2.18
N VAL A 267 -19.95 29.83 2.14
CA VAL A 267 -19.14 29.49 3.32
C VAL A 267 -18.47 30.72 3.93
N ASP A 268 -18.51 30.87 5.26
CA ASP A 268 -17.63 31.79 5.98
C ASP A 268 -16.23 31.18 6.11
N GLN A 269 -15.20 31.91 5.65
CA GLN A 269 -13.81 31.41 5.61
C GLN A 269 -13.25 31.12 7.02
N SER A 270 -13.80 31.74 8.07
CA SER A 270 -13.31 31.52 9.45
C SER A 270 -13.70 30.16 10.04
N GLU A 271 -14.63 29.43 9.43
CA GLU A 271 -15.04 28.11 9.89
C GLU A 271 -14.28 26.97 9.19
N TRP A 272 -13.38 27.29 8.25
CA TRP A 272 -12.66 26.34 7.39
C TRP A 272 -11.52 25.61 8.14
N GLU A 273 -11.89 24.81 9.13
CA GLU A 273 -11.01 24.00 9.99
C GLU A 273 -11.33 22.49 9.89
N SER A 274 -10.56 21.62 10.54
CA SER A 274 -10.68 20.15 10.43
C SER A 274 -12.08 19.60 10.75
N GLY A 275 -12.77 19.09 9.74
CA GLY A 275 -14.14 18.62 9.82
C GLY A 275 -15.21 19.67 9.48
N PHE A 276 -14.82 20.87 9.04
CA PHE A 276 -15.72 21.83 8.39
C PHE A 276 -16.56 21.15 7.30
N MET A 277 -15.91 20.25 6.55
CA MET A 277 -16.52 19.36 5.58
C MET A 277 -17.84 18.74 6.10
N ALA A 278 -17.83 18.05 7.24
CA ALA A 278 -19.04 17.47 7.83
C ALA A 278 -20.16 18.50 8.10
N ASN A 279 -19.80 19.72 8.49
CA ASN A 279 -20.75 20.82 8.71
C ASN A 279 -21.31 21.38 7.40
N ALA A 280 -20.47 21.60 6.38
CA ALA A 280 -20.90 22.12 5.07
C ALA A 280 -21.97 21.23 4.43
N ALA A 281 -21.81 19.91 4.52
CA ALA A 281 -22.79 18.96 4.02
C ALA A 281 -24.11 18.94 4.83
N GLN A 282 -24.05 19.24 6.13
CA GLN A 282 -25.25 19.51 6.94
C GLN A 282 -26.05 20.68 6.37
N MET A 283 -25.38 21.72 5.88
CA MET A 283 -26.01 22.90 5.28
C MET A 283 -26.63 22.59 3.90
N ILE A 284 -26.02 21.72 3.09
CA ILE A 284 -26.52 21.37 1.75
C ILE A 284 -27.77 20.51 1.81
N SER A 285 -27.71 19.42 2.57
CA SER A 285 -28.71 18.35 2.47
C SER A 285 -29.31 17.92 3.81
N GLY A 286 -28.87 18.51 4.91
CA GLY A 286 -29.35 18.22 6.26
C GLY A 286 -28.50 17.18 7.01
N GLN A 287 -28.90 16.93 8.26
CA GLN A 287 -28.15 16.13 9.25
C GLN A 287 -27.77 14.72 8.78
N TRP A 288 -28.56 14.09 7.90
CA TRP A 288 -28.26 12.76 7.41
C TRP A 288 -26.92 12.72 6.66
N LEU A 289 -26.68 13.68 5.75
CA LEU A 289 -25.47 13.70 4.93
C LEU A 289 -24.21 13.92 5.78
N LYS A 290 -24.29 14.77 6.81
CA LYS A 290 -23.24 14.95 7.83
C LYS A 290 -22.86 13.62 8.51
N ILE A 291 -23.85 12.87 8.99
CA ILE A 291 -23.59 11.57 9.64
C ILE A 291 -22.94 10.59 8.66
N TRP A 292 -23.38 10.57 7.40
CA TRP A 292 -22.75 9.75 6.35
C TRP A 292 -21.28 10.11 6.10
N ILE A 293 -20.92 11.39 6.20
CA ILE A 293 -19.55 11.89 6.05
C ILE A 293 -18.68 11.53 7.25
N GLU A 294 -19.19 11.71 8.46
CA GLU A 294 -18.46 11.37 9.69
C GLU A 294 -18.18 9.86 9.72
N ILE A 295 -19.15 9.03 9.31
CA ILE A 295 -18.96 7.60 9.07
C ILE A 295 -17.93 7.34 7.96
N GLY A 296 -18.01 8.06 6.84
CA GLY A 296 -17.03 7.95 5.74
C GLY A 296 -15.59 8.29 6.16
N ALA A 297 -15.42 9.29 7.03
CA ALA A 297 -14.13 9.71 7.56
C ALA A 297 -13.53 8.69 8.55
N VAL A 298 -14.35 8.11 9.44
CA VAL A 298 -13.97 6.97 10.30
C VAL A 298 -13.47 5.81 9.45
N LEU A 299 -14.23 5.44 8.42
CA LEU A 299 -13.92 4.30 7.57
C LEU A 299 -12.72 4.56 6.64
N SER A 300 -12.52 5.81 6.22
CA SER A 300 -11.31 6.30 5.55
C SER A 300 -10.06 6.09 6.40
N ALA A 301 -10.09 6.51 7.68
CA ALA A 301 -8.98 6.32 8.61
C ALA A 301 -8.64 4.83 8.82
N ILE A 302 -9.66 3.96 8.86
CA ILE A 302 -9.46 2.50 8.88
C ILE A 302 -8.80 2.01 7.58
N GLY A 303 -9.24 2.50 6.41
CA GLY A 303 -8.64 2.17 5.11
C GLY A 303 -7.16 2.55 5.03
N LEU A 304 -6.81 3.79 5.42
CA LEU A 304 -5.45 4.30 5.52
C LEU A 304 -4.56 3.43 6.42
N PHE A 305 -5.07 3.07 7.60
CA PHE A 305 -4.37 2.19 8.53
C PHE A 305 -4.17 0.79 7.93
N GLU A 306 -5.20 0.20 7.35
CA GLU A 306 -5.13 -1.17 6.81
C GLU A 306 -4.15 -1.29 5.65
N ALA A 307 -4.19 -0.35 4.71
CA ALA A 307 -3.29 -0.28 3.58
C ALA A 307 -1.85 0.01 4.03
N GLY A 308 -1.68 0.99 4.92
CA GLY A 308 -0.37 1.34 5.48
C GLY A 308 0.28 0.18 6.24
N LEU A 309 -0.47 -0.51 7.11
CA LEU A 309 -0.02 -1.69 7.86
C LEU A 309 0.36 -2.86 6.94
N SER A 310 -0.41 -3.08 5.88
CA SER A 310 -0.09 -4.06 4.84
C SER A 310 1.26 -3.75 4.19
N SER A 311 1.47 -2.53 3.70
CA SER A 311 2.74 -2.11 3.09
C SER A 311 3.93 -2.28 4.04
N CYS A 312 3.82 -1.82 5.30
CA CYS A 312 4.84 -2.00 6.34
C CYS A 312 5.22 -3.47 6.53
N SER A 313 4.21 -4.34 6.59
CA SER A 313 4.40 -5.76 6.88
C SER A 313 5.06 -6.51 5.71
N TYR A 314 4.69 -6.19 4.47
CA TYR A 314 5.31 -6.75 3.27
C TYR A 314 6.69 -6.15 2.97
N GLN A 315 6.95 -4.91 3.39
CA GLN A 315 8.28 -4.32 3.38
C GLN A 315 9.25 -5.10 4.28
N LEU A 316 8.88 -5.32 5.55
CA LEU A 316 9.70 -6.08 6.50
C LEU A 316 9.93 -7.53 6.06
N LEU A 317 8.90 -8.17 5.49
CA LEU A 317 9.03 -9.50 4.89
C LEU A 317 10.10 -9.50 3.78
N GLY A 318 10.02 -8.57 2.83
CA GLY A 318 11.01 -8.42 1.77
C GLY A 318 12.42 -8.14 2.29
N MET A 319 12.54 -7.35 3.36
CA MET A 319 13.82 -7.08 4.03
C MET A 319 14.39 -8.34 4.72
N GLY A 320 13.54 -9.20 5.29
CA GLY A 320 13.92 -10.51 5.81
C GLY A 320 14.36 -11.49 4.72
N ASP A 321 13.60 -11.56 3.61
CA ASP A 321 13.92 -12.40 2.43
C ASP A 321 15.26 -12.01 1.78
N LYS A 322 15.62 -10.73 1.81
CA LYS A 322 16.92 -10.22 1.33
C LYS A 322 18.05 -10.27 2.36
N GLY A 323 17.78 -10.69 3.60
CA GLY A 323 18.78 -10.79 4.66
C GLY A 323 19.25 -9.44 5.23
N PHE A 324 18.51 -8.35 5.01
CA PHE A 324 18.73 -7.09 5.75
C PHE A 324 18.27 -7.18 7.20
N LEU A 325 17.31 -8.09 7.47
CA LEU A 325 16.80 -8.39 8.80
C LEU A 325 17.00 -9.89 9.11
N PRO A 326 16.98 -10.30 10.40
CA PRO A 326 16.98 -11.72 10.77
C PRO A 326 15.88 -12.50 10.06
N LYS A 327 16.15 -13.75 9.66
CA LYS A 327 15.22 -14.61 8.88
C LYS A 327 13.83 -14.78 9.51
N PHE A 328 13.70 -14.54 10.81
CA PHE A 328 12.41 -14.47 11.51
C PHE A 328 11.43 -13.47 10.87
N PHE A 329 11.90 -12.32 10.37
CA PHE A 329 11.06 -11.32 9.70
C PHE A 329 10.47 -11.81 8.37
N ALA A 330 11.07 -12.83 7.74
CA ALA A 330 10.52 -13.50 6.55
C ALA A 330 9.41 -14.52 6.88
N SER A 331 9.02 -14.66 8.16
CA SER A 331 8.04 -15.65 8.61
C SER A 331 6.60 -15.26 8.25
N ARG A 332 5.86 -16.22 7.67
CA ARG A 332 4.45 -16.08 7.29
C ARG A 332 3.53 -16.94 8.16
N SER A 333 2.29 -16.48 8.36
CA SER A 333 1.26 -17.21 9.09
C SER A 333 0.91 -18.51 8.38
N LYS A 334 0.83 -19.62 9.12
CA LYS A 334 0.40 -20.92 8.60
C LYS A 334 -1.06 -20.94 8.11
N TRP A 335 -1.89 -20.02 8.59
CA TRP A 335 -3.33 -19.98 8.31
C TRP A 335 -3.67 -19.11 7.09
N PHE A 336 -3.07 -17.92 7.01
CA PHE A 336 -3.41 -16.89 6.02
C PHE A 336 -2.26 -16.51 5.08
N ASN A 337 -1.06 -17.09 5.26
CA ASN A 337 0.15 -16.80 4.48
C ASN A 337 0.62 -15.32 4.55
N THR A 338 0.15 -14.58 5.56
CA THR A 338 0.44 -13.16 5.83
C THR A 338 1.71 -12.96 6.68
N PRO A 339 2.45 -11.85 6.51
CA PRO A 339 3.69 -11.53 7.26
C PRO A 339 3.42 -11.09 8.71
N TRP A 340 3.09 -12.06 9.58
CA TRP A 340 2.64 -11.81 10.96
C TRP A 340 3.64 -11.05 11.85
N VAL A 341 4.95 -11.22 11.64
CA VAL A 341 5.99 -10.49 12.39
C VAL A 341 5.96 -9.00 12.07
N GLY A 342 5.78 -8.67 10.79
CA GLY A 342 5.68 -7.29 10.34
C GLY A 342 4.41 -6.61 10.85
N ILE A 343 3.30 -7.36 10.87
CA ILE A 343 2.03 -6.89 11.45
C ILE A 343 2.26 -6.54 12.92
N LEU A 344 2.70 -7.51 13.75
CA LEU A 344 2.88 -7.30 15.19
C LEU A 344 3.80 -6.10 15.50
N LEU A 345 4.95 -6.00 14.84
CA LEU A 345 5.91 -4.93 15.09
C LEU A 345 5.35 -3.54 14.70
N SER A 346 4.57 -3.47 13.62
CA SER A 346 3.97 -2.23 13.13
C SER A 346 2.76 -1.78 13.96
N THR A 347 2.10 -2.72 14.65
CA THR A 347 0.90 -2.49 15.47
C THR A 347 1.19 -2.25 16.96
N HIS A 348 2.44 -2.45 17.38
CA HIS A 348 2.84 -2.31 18.78
C HIS A 348 3.18 -0.85 19.09
N ASP A 349 2.15 -0.02 19.25
CA ASP A 349 2.29 1.40 19.54
C ASP A 349 3.22 1.66 20.73
N PHE A 350 4.17 2.59 20.55
CA PHE A 350 5.00 3.13 21.63
C PHE A 350 4.20 4.25 22.36
N HIS A 351 3.26 3.86 23.22
CA HIS A 351 2.42 4.75 24.02
C HIS A 351 2.61 4.59 25.53
#